data_AF-A0A7M7PHK4-F1
#
_entry.id   AF-A0A7M7PHK4-F1
#
_cell.length_a   1.000
_cell.length_b   1.000
_cell.length_c   1.000
_cell.angle_alpha   90.00
_cell.angle_beta   90.00
_cell.angle_gamma   90.00
#
_symmetry.space_group_name_H-M   'P 1'
#
loop_
_entity.id
_entity.type
_entity.pdbx_description
1 polymer ?
#
loop_
_entity_poly.entity_id
_entity_poly.type
_entity_poly.pdbx_seq_one_letter_code
_entity_poly.pdbx_strand_id
1 'polypeptide(L)'
;MASRKKPRERYLSYKVPQVIEFNFYNYACNMKRRTAVCLSCDKGISDAPNTTSNFVKHLKQHVERYQAYLASKNQKPPPRRPVPPPVPPPPPPQDIDYAAMFREAQPVPVARSTTVERPSTVQVTIERPRELTAESIAYAFPMAEADDDNDNFSLASSDDCIIQYMSGFGNEFATEDPRCPGALPEGQNNPQKCPYDMYAEQLSGTAFTAPRAHNKRSWLYRIRPSVLHTPFKPINNGNMTNNWDSWPPNPNQLRWRPFDMPGEGAAEVDFVQGLSTVCGAGDTRSRHGAAIHIYACNSSMSEKSFYNSDGDFLIVPQQGELLIYTEFGKMLVNPNEICVIQQGMKFSVFVNGPSRGYVLEVFDGHFTLPDLGPIGANGLANPRDFLTPMAWFEDRPSDYTMISKFQGKLFAAGQRHSPYDVAAWHGNYHPYKYDLEKFMVINAVAFDHADPSIFTVLTCQSNKPGTAIADFVIFPPRWSVQERTFRPPYYHRNCMSEFMGLIKGKYEAKEEGFQPGGASLHSMMTPHGPDATCFENASNAPLKAERIADGTMAFMFESCLSLALTEWGDKTCQKVDPSYYEVWQPLQKRFKAEDGQAMA
;
A
#
# COMPACT_ATOMS: atom_id res chain seq x y z
N MET A 1 -10.39 -13.10 49.47
CA MET A 1 -10.19 -14.56 49.24
C MET A 1 -11.07 -14.99 48.08
N ALA A 2 -10.70 -15.81 47.11
CA ALA A 2 -9.42 -16.31 46.62
C ALA A 2 -9.81 -17.15 45.40
N SER A 3 -9.58 -16.57 44.21
CA SER A 3 -9.06 -17.23 43.00
C SER A 3 -8.80 -18.73 43.13
N ARG A 4 -9.63 -19.57 42.48
CA ARG A 4 -9.27 -20.95 42.15
C ARG A 4 -8.82 -21.03 40.69
N LYS A 5 -7.49 -20.95 40.55
CA LYS A 5 -6.72 -21.26 39.33
C LYS A 5 -7.07 -22.68 38.84
N LYS A 6 -7.38 -22.82 37.55
CA LYS A 6 -7.40 -24.11 36.85
C LYS A 6 -5.97 -24.70 36.81
N PRO A 7 -5.79 -26.02 36.96
CA PRO A 7 -4.48 -26.65 36.79
C PRO A 7 -4.06 -26.61 35.32
N ARG A 8 -2.78 -26.31 35.07
CA ARG A 8 -2.12 -26.50 33.78
C ARG A 8 -2.07 -27.99 33.46
N GLU A 9 -2.83 -28.42 32.46
CA GLU A 9 -2.58 -29.70 31.79
C GLU A 9 -1.29 -29.59 30.98
N ARG A 10 -0.32 -30.44 31.31
CA ARG A 10 0.85 -30.69 30.47
C ARG A 10 0.36 -31.44 29.23
N TYR A 11 0.25 -30.75 28.10
CA TYR A 11 0.11 -31.42 26.81
C TYR A 11 1.39 -32.20 26.52
N LEU A 12 1.27 -33.52 26.49
CA LEU A 12 2.20 -34.41 25.80
C LEU A 12 2.35 -33.94 24.36
N SER A 13 3.59 -33.78 23.91
CA SER A 13 3.95 -33.38 22.55
C SER A 13 3.45 -34.41 21.53
N TYR A 14 2.25 -34.21 21.00
CA TYR A 14 1.85 -34.81 19.74
C TYR A 14 2.46 -33.95 18.64
N LYS A 15 3.44 -34.50 17.90
CA LYS A 15 3.92 -33.91 16.63
C LYS A 15 2.70 -33.71 15.74
N VAL A 16 2.32 -32.46 15.54
CA VAL A 16 1.35 -32.05 14.51
C VAL A 16 1.98 -32.37 13.16
N PRO A 17 1.32 -33.11 12.24
CA PRO A 17 1.78 -33.12 10.87
C PRO A 17 1.51 -31.73 10.28
N GLN A 18 2.58 -31.07 9.83
CA GLN A 18 2.49 -29.99 8.85
C GLN A 18 1.56 -30.44 7.70
N VAL A 19 0.87 -29.48 7.09
CA VAL A 19 0.12 -29.65 5.84
C VAL A 19 0.92 -30.59 4.93
N ILE A 20 0.38 -31.77 4.61
CA ILE A 20 1.10 -32.75 3.78
C ILE A 20 1.02 -32.24 2.35
N GLU A 21 2.01 -31.45 1.93
CA GLU A 21 2.26 -31.21 0.51
C GLU A 21 2.74 -32.52 -0.11
N PHE A 22 1.99 -33.02 -1.08
CA PHE A 22 2.36 -34.21 -1.83
C PHE A 22 3.28 -33.82 -2.99
N ASN A 23 4.55 -33.54 -2.67
CA ASN A 23 5.56 -33.12 -3.63
C ASN A 23 6.74 -34.09 -3.72
N PHE A 24 7.49 -33.99 -4.82
CA PHE A 24 8.75 -34.69 -5.06
C PHE A 24 9.86 -33.67 -5.27
N TYR A 25 11.07 -33.97 -4.81
CA TYR A 25 12.26 -33.15 -5.06
C TYR A 25 13.39 -34.01 -5.63
N ASN A 26 14.45 -33.37 -6.14
CA ASN A 26 15.55 -34.01 -6.86
C ASN A 26 15.07 -34.86 -8.05
N TYR A 27 14.14 -34.31 -8.83
CA TYR A 27 13.64 -34.99 -10.02
C TYR A 27 14.70 -34.98 -11.12
N ALA A 28 15.14 -36.16 -11.53
CA ALA A 28 16.10 -36.34 -12.62
C ALA A 28 15.50 -37.26 -13.69
N CYS A 29 15.66 -36.88 -14.95
CA CYS A 29 15.23 -37.66 -16.10
C CYS A 29 16.43 -37.89 -17.02
N ASN A 30 16.91 -39.13 -17.07
CA ASN A 30 17.88 -39.58 -18.08
C ASN A 30 17.10 -40.44 -19.11
N MET A 31 17.56 -40.52 -20.37
CA MET A 31 16.86 -41.12 -21.53
C MET A 31 16.23 -42.51 -21.28
N LYS A 32 16.62 -43.22 -20.21
CA LYS A 32 16.12 -44.55 -19.84
C LYS A 32 15.48 -44.64 -18.45
N ARG A 33 15.43 -43.58 -17.63
CA ARG A 33 14.86 -43.64 -16.27
C ARG A 33 14.53 -42.26 -15.70
N ARG A 34 13.40 -42.18 -14.97
CA ARG A 34 13.05 -41.03 -14.14
C ARG A 34 13.23 -41.39 -12.69
N THR A 35 13.83 -40.51 -11.90
CA THR A 35 14.03 -40.72 -10.45
C THR A 35 13.64 -39.46 -9.69
N ALA A 36 12.99 -39.61 -8.53
CA ALA A 36 12.71 -38.50 -7.62
C ALA A 36 12.61 -39.00 -6.17
N VAL A 37 12.65 -38.08 -5.21
CA VAL A 37 12.48 -38.40 -3.78
C VAL A 37 11.19 -37.78 -3.27
N CYS A 38 10.38 -38.56 -2.56
CA CYS A 38 9.13 -38.07 -1.97
C CYS A 38 9.42 -37.15 -0.79
N LEU A 39 8.95 -35.90 -0.85
CA LEU A 39 9.14 -34.91 0.21
C LEU A 39 8.54 -35.34 1.56
N SER A 40 7.49 -36.17 1.54
CA SER A 40 6.79 -36.59 2.76
C SER A 40 7.45 -37.75 3.51
N CYS A 41 8.26 -38.58 2.84
CA CYS A 41 8.83 -39.79 3.46
C CYS A 41 10.27 -40.11 3.07
N ASP A 42 10.94 -39.24 2.30
CA ASP A 42 12.32 -39.38 1.85
C ASP A 42 12.62 -40.66 1.04
N LYS A 43 11.60 -41.31 0.50
CA LYS A 43 11.80 -42.49 -0.36
C LYS A 43 12.07 -42.09 -1.81
N GLY A 44 13.17 -42.62 -2.34
CA GLY A 44 13.48 -42.56 -3.77
C GLY A 44 12.55 -43.47 -4.59
N ILE A 45 12.01 -42.93 -5.67
CA ILE A 45 11.11 -43.61 -6.61
C ILE A 45 11.74 -43.52 -7.99
N SER A 46 11.69 -44.62 -8.74
CA SER A 46 12.26 -44.68 -10.08
C SER A 46 11.37 -45.43 -11.05
N ASP A 47 11.22 -44.91 -12.27
CA ASP A 47 10.45 -45.54 -13.35
C ASP A 47 11.23 -45.55 -14.68
N ALA A 48 10.92 -46.52 -15.55
CA ALA A 48 11.41 -46.57 -16.93
C ALA A 48 10.66 -45.54 -17.80
N PRO A 49 11.17 -45.17 -19.00
CA PRO A 49 10.54 -44.17 -19.85
C PRO A 49 9.15 -44.66 -20.25
N ASN A 50 8.16 -43.79 -20.14
CA ASN A 50 6.75 -44.02 -20.52
C ASN A 50 5.93 -44.88 -19.55
N THR A 51 6.38 -45.07 -18.31
CA THR A 51 5.55 -45.64 -17.24
C THR A 51 5.40 -44.66 -16.08
N THR A 52 4.19 -44.12 -15.87
CA THR A 52 3.80 -43.30 -14.70
C THR A 52 3.41 -44.16 -13.48
N SER A 53 3.60 -45.48 -13.56
CA SER A 53 2.99 -46.46 -12.65
C SER A 53 3.45 -46.32 -11.19
N ASN A 54 4.75 -46.10 -10.90
CA ASN A 54 5.21 -46.20 -9.51
C ASN A 54 5.05 -44.89 -8.75
N PHE A 55 5.18 -43.74 -9.40
CA PHE A 55 4.85 -42.44 -8.78
C PHE A 55 3.38 -42.38 -8.35
N VAL A 56 2.46 -42.77 -9.23
CA VAL A 56 1.02 -42.76 -8.94
C VAL A 56 0.65 -43.81 -7.88
N LYS A 57 1.24 -45.01 -7.92
CA LYS A 57 1.04 -46.03 -6.88
C LYS A 57 1.53 -45.55 -5.50
N HIS A 58 2.68 -44.89 -5.46
CA HIS A 58 3.23 -44.39 -4.21
C HIS A 58 2.36 -43.27 -3.63
N LEU A 59 1.88 -42.36 -4.48
CA LEU A 59 0.97 -41.29 -4.06
C LEU A 59 -0.36 -41.86 -3.52
N LYS A 60 -0.94 -42.86 -4.20
CA LYS A 60 -2.17 -43.53 -3.73
C LYS A 60 -2.01 -44.17 -2.35
N GLN A 61 -0.87 -44.83 -2.08
CA GLN A 61 -0.60 -45.41 -0.77
C GLN A 61 -0.55 -44.35 0.35
N HIS A 62 -0.04 -43.16 0.07
CA HIS A 62 0.01 -42.07 1.03
C HIS A 62 -1.38 -41.49 1.30
N VAL A 63 -2.20 -41.34 0.27
CA VAL A 63 -3.61 -40.92 0.41
C VAL A 63 -4.40 -41.96 1.22
N GLU A 64 -4.27 -43.25 0.93
CA GLU A 64 -4.95 -44.33 1.67
C GLU A 64 -4.54 -44.37 3.14
N ARG A 65 -3.24 -44.20 3.44
CA ARG A 65 -2.76 -44.11 4.84
C ARG A 65 -3.30 -42.89 5.56
N TYR A 66 -3.41 -41.76 4.87
CA TYR A 66 -4.01 -40.55 5.45
C TYR A 66 -5.49 -40.75 5.75
N GLN A 67 -6.24 -41.39 4.85
CA GLN A 67 -7.65 -41.72 5.07
C GLN A 67 -7.84 -42.73 6.21
N ALA A 68 -6.97 -43.75 6.32
CA ALA A 68 -6.99 -44.70 7.43
C ALA A 68 -6.68 -44.01 8.79
N TYR A 69 -5.76 -43.04 8.79
CA TYR A 69 -5.48 -42.22 9.97
C TYR A 69 -6.71 -41.41 10.41
N LEU A 70 -7.41 -40.75 9.47
CA LEU A 70 -8.65 -40.03 9.77
C LEU A 70 -9.74 -40.95 10.32
N ALA A 71 -9.88 -42.16 9.77
CA ALA A 71 -10.82 -43.16 10.26
C ALA A 71 -10.48 -43.64 11.70
N SER A 72 -9.19 -43.75 12.04
CA SER A 72 -8.74 -44.16 13.38
C SER A 72 -9.04 -43.12 14.48
N LYS A 73 -9.20 -41.84 14.13
CA LYS A 73 -9.57 -40.78 15.08
C LYS A 73 -11.04 -40.81 15.51
N ASN A 74 -11.91 -41.52 14.78
CA ASN A 74 -13.35 -41.58 15.06
C ASN A 74 -13.78 -42.73 16.00
N GLN A 75 -12.84 -43.52 16.54
CA GLN A 75 -13.18 -44.57 17.51
C GLN A 75 -12.97 -44.08 18.96
N LYS A 76 -14.02 -44.17 19.79
CA LYS A 76 -13.96 -43.85 21.23
C LYS A 76 -13.02 -44.82 21.96
N PRO A 77 -12.14 -44.35 22.86
CA PRO A 77 -11.20 -45.21 23.56
C PRO A 77 -11.91 -46.08 24.63
N PRO A 78 -11.39 -47.28 24.94
CA PRO A 78 -11.98 -48.17 25.94
C PRO A 78 -11.74 -47.63 27.37
N PRO A 79 -12.58 -48.02 28.35
CA PRO A 79 -12.50 -47.49 29.71
C PRO A 79 -11.23 -48.00 30.44
N ARG A 80 -10.55 -47.08 31.14
CA ARG A 80 -9.31 -47.38 31.88
C ARG A 80 -9.58 -47.96 33.26
N ARG A 81 -8.74 -48.92 33.69
CA ARG A 81 -8.71 -49.47 35.06
C ARG A 81 -8.14 -48.45 36.08
N PRO A 82 -8.50 -48.54 37.38
CA PRO A 82 -8.07 -47.60 38.40
C PRO A 82 -6.60 -47.79 38.80
N VAL A 83 -5.92 -46.71 39.17
CA VAL A 83 -4.53 -46.67 39.67
C VAL A 83 -4.54 -46.29 41.17
N PRO A 84 -3.65 -46.84 42.02
CA PRO A 84 -3.68 -46.59 43.48
C PRO A 84 -3.10 -45.21 43.85
N PRO A 85 -3.37 -44.72 45.08
CA PRO A 85 -3.04 -43.36 45.48
C PRO A 85 -1.55 -43.17 45.81
N PRO A 86 -1.02 -41.93 45.70
CA PRO A 86 0.39 -41.63 45.88
C PRO A 86 0.78 -41.37 47.35
N VAL A 87 2.04 -41.68 47.68
CA VAL A 87 2.70 -41.49 48.99
C VAL A 87 3.12 -40.02 49.18
N PRO A 88 3.02 -39.43 50.39
CA PRO A 88 3.35 -38.03 50.62
C PRO A 88 4.86 -37.76 50.82
N PRO A 89 5.35 -36.54 50.54
CA PRO A 89 6.76 -36.17 50.65
C PRO A 89 7.17 -35.73 52.09
N PRO A 90 8.47 -35.71 52.41
CA PRO A 90 8.98 -35.42 53.76
C PRO A 90 9.00 -33.92 54.08
N PRO A 91 9.07 -33.54 55.37
CA PRO A 91 9.00 -32.14 55.80
C PRO A 91 10.35 -31.39 55.65
N PRO A 92 10.32 -30.05 55.54
CA PRO A 92 11.52 -29.21 55.38
C PRO A 92 12.23 -28.90 56.72
N PRO A 93 13.50 -28.46 56.69
CA PRO A 93 14.30 -28.19 57.90
C PRO A 93 13.91 -26.87 58.59
N GLN A 94 14.05 -26.84 59.91
CA GLN A 94 13.87 -25.67 60.77
C GLN A 94 15.17 -24.83 60.84
N ASP A 95 14.98 -23.54 61.14
CA ASP A 95 15.98 -22.52 61.52
C ASP A 95 16.64 -21.69 60.41
N ILE A 96 15.89 -20.69 59.89
CA ILE A 96 16.46 -19.39 59.47
C ILE A 96 15.47 -18.28 59.84
N ASP A 97 15.90 -17.33 60.67
CA ASP A 97 15.15 -16.11 61.03
C ASP A 97 15.28 -15.05 59.93
N TYR A 98 14.20 -14.87 59.15
CA TYR A 98 14.15 -13.96 58.01
C TYR A 98 13.84 -12.49 58.37
N ALA A 99 13.69 -12.14 59.65
CA ALA A 99 13.30 -10.78 60.06
C ALA A 99 14.47 -9.77 60.09
N ALA A 100 15.73 -10.19 59.91
CA ALA A 100 16.90 -9.33 60.07
C ALA A 100 17.63 -8.91 58.77
N MET A 101 17.21 -9.34 57.57
CA MET A 101 18.00 -9.15 56.33
C MET A 101 17.38 -8.30 55.21
N PHE A 102 16.35 -7.49 55.47
CA PHE A 102 15.81 -6.55 54.47
C PHE A 102 15.75 -5.10 54.99
N ARG A 103 16.93 -4.46 55.07
CA ARG A 103 17.04 -3.02 54.80
C ARG A 103 17.88 -2.85 53.54
N GLU A 104 17.25 -2.19 52.57
CA GLU A 104 17.82 -1.61 51.36
C GLU A 104 18.25 -2.55 50.21
N ALA A 105 17.63 -2.26 49.07
CA ALA A 105 18.01 -2.59 47.69
C ALA A 105 18.06 -4.07 47.27
N GLN A 106 17.09 -4.47 46.44
CA GLN A 106 17.34 -5.47 45.38
C GLN A 106 16.63 -5.11 44.05
N PRO A 107 17.26 -5.46 42.92
CA PRO A 107 16.82 -5.19 41.55
C PRO A 107 15.84 -6.25 41.02
N VAL A 108 15.16 -5.91 39.93
CA VAL A 108 14.16 -6.76 39.24
C VAL A 108 14.86 -7.77 38.30
N PRO A 109 14.43 -9.04 38.20
CA PRO A 109 15.07 -10.05 37.36
C PRO A 109 14.72 -9.92 35.87
N VAL A 110 15.72 -10.22 35.03
CA VAL A 110 15.66 -10.33 33.56
C VAL A 110 14.70 -11.45 33.13
N ALA A 111 13.70 -11.09 32.31
CA ALA A 111 12.86 -12.04 31.62
C ALA A 111 13.56 -12.57 30.35
N ARG A 112 13.52 -13.89 30.17
CA ARG A 112 14.05 -14.60 29.00
C ARG A 112 13.26 -14.23 27.74
N SER A 113 14.01 -13.96 26.67
CA SER A 113 13.58 -13.76 25.28
C SER A 113 12.55 -14.80 24.83
N THR A 114 11.42 -14.32 24.34
CA THR A 114 10.46 -15.07 23.53
C THR A 114 10.84 -14.92 22.06
N THR A 115 10.90 -16.06 21.37
CA THR A 115 11.05 -16.18 19.91
C THR A 115 10.14 -15.22 19.16
N VAL A 116 10.73 -14.44 18.24
CA VAL A 116 10.02 -13.58 17.29
C VAL A 116 9.20 -14.48 16.35
N GLU A 117 7.88 -14.40 16.44
CA GLU A 117 7.00 -14.99 15.42
C GLU A 117 7.16 -14.20 14.11
N ARG A 118 7.28 -14.92 12.99
CA ARG A 118 7.39 -14.31 11.66
C ARG A 118 6.13 -13.48 11.38
N PRO A 119 6.25 -12.28 10.78
CA PRO A 119 5.09 -11.49 10.38
C PRO A 119 4.21 -12.27 9.41
N SER A 120 2.89 -12.08 9.50
CA SER A 120 1.93 -12.64 8.56
C SER A 120 2.24 -12.16 7.15
N THR A 121 2.68 -13.07 6.29
CA THR A 121 2.99 -12.78 4.88
C THR A 121 1.72 -12.85 4.04
N VAL A 122 1.47 -11.83 3.22
CA VAL A 122 0.39 -11.84 2.22
C VAL A 122 1.03 -12.05 0.85
N GLN A 123 0.54 -13.04 0.10
CA GLN A 123 1.00 -13.36 -1.25
C GLN A 123 0.03 -12.79 -2.29
N VAL A 124 0.56 -12.16 -3.34
CA VAL A 124 -0.20 -11.74 -4.52
C VAL A 124 0.39 -12.46 -5.74
N THR A 125 -0.42 -13.30 -6.39
CA THR A 125 -0.06 -14.00 -7.63
C THR A 125 -0.33 -13.08 -8.83
N ILE A 126 0.63 -13.00 -9.75
CA ILE A 126 0.49 -12.26 -11.01
C ILE A 126 0.08 -13.28 -12.08
N GLU A 127 -1.11 -13.14 -12.69
CA GLU A 127 -1.45 -13.87 -13.92
C GLU A 127 -0.92 -13.08 -15.14
N ARG A 128 -0.23 -13.76 -16.07
CA ARG A 128 0.36 -13.11 -17.26
C ARG A 128 -0.70 -12.41 -18.14
N PRO A 129 -0.48 -11.14 -18.55
CA PRO A 129 -1.05 -10.60 -19.79
C PRO A 129 -0.43 -11.29 -21.02
N ARG A 130 -1.20 -11.47 -22.08
CA ARG A 130 -0.72 -12.02 -23.36
C ARG A 130 0.36 -11.10 -23.96
N GLU A 131 1.44 -11.74 -24.43
CA GLU A 131 2.53 -11.21 -25.26
C GLU A 131 3.40 -10.10 -24.63
N LEU A 132 4.26 -10.51 -23.69
CA LEU A 132 5.57 -9.86 -23.51
C LEU A 132 6.46 -10.26 -24.69
N THR A 133 6.95 -9.29 -25.45
CA THR A 133 7.93 -9.54 -26.52
C THR A 133 9.27 -9.96 -25.89
N ALA A 134 9.98 -10.87 -26.57
CA ALA A 134 11.20 -11.52 -26.11
C ALA A 134 12.36 -10.54 -25.75
N GLU A 135 12.25 -9.26 -26.11
CA GLU A 135 13.24 -8.23 -25.76
C GLU A 135 13.15 -7.73 -24.31
N SER A 136 12.05 -8.01 -23.59
CA SER A 136 11.83 -7.53 -22.22
C SER A 136 12.30 -8.47 -21.10
N ILE A 137 12.73 -9.71 -21.43
CA ILE A 137 13.07 -10.75 -20.43
C ILE A 137 14.58 -11.09 -20.42
N ALA A 138 15.39 -10.54 -21.33
CA ALA A 138 16.81 -10.90 -21.46
C ALA A 138 17.79 -10.27 -20.45
N TYR A 139 17.32 -9.56 -19.41
CA TYR A 139 18.19 -8.83 -18.47
C TYR A 139 18.30 -9.43 -17.06
N ALA A 140 17.88 -10.69 -16.86
CA ALA A 140 18.21 -11.46 -15.67
C ALA A 140 19.14 -12.62 -16.08
N PHE A 141 20.32 -12.70 -15.45
CA PHE A 141 21.40 -13.70 -15.60
C PHE A 141 22.44 -13.44 -16.71
N PRO A 142 23.72 -13.23 -16.37
CA PRO A 142 24.81 -13.27 -17.33
C PRO A 142 25.39 -14.69 -17.49
N MET A 143 25.75 -15.01 -18.74
CA MET A 143 26.69 -16.05 -19.22
C MET A 143 26.18 -17.49 -19.46
N ALA A 144 26.00 -17.83 -20.73
CA ALA A 144 26.65 -19.00 -21.35
C ALA A 144 26.79 -18.76 -22.87
N GLU A 145 27.92 -19.14 -23.43
CA GLU A 145 28.37 -18.90 -24.81
C GLU A 145 27.37 -19.43 -25.86
N ALA A 146 27.25 -18.70 -26.97
CA ALA A 146 26.45 -19.09 -28.12
C ALA A 146 27.23 -20.09 -28.98
N ASP A 147 26.80 -21.34 -28.98
CA ASP A 147 27.00 -22.27 -30.09
C ASP A 147 25.69 -22.34 -30.89
N ASP A 148 25.83 -22.20 -32.21
CA ASP A 148 24.80 -22.43 -33.22
C ASP A 148 24.21 -23.84 -33.05
N ASP A 149 22.90 -23.94 -32.84
CA ASP A 149 22.04 -24.65 -33.79
C ASP A 149 20.56 -24.48 -33.44
N ASN A 150 19.81 -24.29 -34.51
CA ASN A 150 18.40 -23.98 -34.57
C ASN A 150 17.57 -25.22 -34.17
N ASP A 151 16.98 -25.23 -32.97
CA ASP A 151 15.86 -26.13 -32.69
C ASP A 151 14.86 -25.54 -31.69
N ASN A 152 13.60 -25.66 -32.08
CA ASN A 152 12.41 -25.01 -31.56
C ASN A 152 12.14 -25.41 -30.09
N PHE A 153 12.64 -24.65 -29.12
CA PHE A 153 12.35 -24.85 -27.70
C PHE A 153 11.06 -24.11 -27.31
N SER A 154 9.96 -24.85 -27.18
CA SER A 154 8.85 -24.40 -26.33
C SER A 154 9.31 -24.49 -24.88
N LEU A 155 9.72 -23.37 -24.29
CA LEU A 155 9.96 -23.27 -22.85
C LEU A 155 8.66 -23.58 -22.12
N ALA A 156 8.63 -24.77 -21.52
CA ALA A 156 7.60 -25.13 -20.55
C ALA A 156 7.59 -24.08 -19.44
N SER A 157 6.41 -23.51 -19.22
CA SER A 157 6.06 -22.53 -18.20
C SER A 157 6.42 -23.01 -16.78
N SER A 158 7.31 -22.30 -16.11
CA SER A 158 7.41 -22.32 -14.65
C SER A 158 7.86 -20.94 -14.12
N ASP A 159 7.12 -20.50 -13.10
CA ASP A 159 7.37 -19.39 -12.16
C ASP A 159 6.73 -18.04 -12.50
N ASP A 160 5.45 -17.90 -12.12
CA ASP A 160 4.83 -16.61 -11.82
C ASP A 160 5.59 -15.97 -10.62
N CYS A 161 6.13 -14.77 -10.79
CA CYS A 161 6.86 -14.08 -9.73
C CYS A 161 5.87 -13.51 -8.71
N ILE A 162 5.60 -14.27 -7.64
CA ILE A 162 4.72 -13.85 -6.54
C ILE A 162 5.40 -12.73 -5.73
N ILE A 163 4.79 -11.55 -5.69
CA ILE A 163 5.23 -10.45 -4.80
C ILE A 163 4.63 -10.68 -3.41
N GLN A 164 5.49 -10.66 -2.40
CA GLN A 164 5.10 -10.86 -1.00
C GLN A 164 5.15 -9.55 -0.21
N TYR A 165 4.21 -9.41 0.73
CA TYR A 165 4.05 -8.23 1.55
C TYR A 165 3.96 -8.57 3.03
N MET A 166 4.40 -7.61 3.86
CA MET A 166 4.12 -7.56 5.29
C MET A 166 2.93 -6.62 5.53
N SER A 167 2.06 -6.98 6.47
CA SER A 167 0.83 -6.22 6.76
C SER A 167 0.92 -5.44 8.07
N GLY A 168 0.40 -4.21 8.09
CA GLY A 168 0.24 -3.40 9.30
C GLY A 168 0.78 -1.97 9.19
N PHE A 169 -0.12 -1.00 9.16
CA PHE A 169 0.23 0.42 9.10
C PHE A 169 1.06 0.86 10.32
N GLY A 170 2.22 1.48 10.06
CA GLY A 170 3.08 2.07 11.09
C GLY A 170 3.87 1.08 11.95
N ASN A 171 3.87 -0.22 11.60
CA ASN A 171 4.64 -1.24 12.29
C ASN A 171 6.15 -0.98 12.24
N GLU A 172 6.87 -1.52 13.22
CA GLU A 172 8.32 -1.73 13.13
C GLU A 172 8.56 -3.08 12.44
N PHE A 173 8.74 -3.07 11.12
CA PHE A 173 9.02 -4.27 10.35
C PHE A 173 10.50 -4.63 10.40
N ALA A 174 10.80 -5.90 10.12
CA ALA A 174 12.13 -6.43 9.91
C ALA A 174 12.04 -7.48 8.80
N THR A 175 12.82 -7.29 7.73
CA THR A 175 12.83 -8.20 6.59
C THR A 175 14.23 -8.28 6.01
N GLU A 176 14.57 -9.47 5.54
CA GLU A 176 15.78 -9.77 4.80
C GLU A 176 15.39 -10.51 3.53
N ASP A 177 16.14 -10.25 2.46
CA ASP A 177 15.98 -10.99 1.22
C ASP A 177 16.30 -12.47 1.50
N PRO A 178 15.47 -13.42 1.04
CA PRO A 178 15.66 -14.85 1.30
C PRO A 178 16.98 -15.41 0.77
N ARG A 179 17.65 -14.72 -0.16
CA ARG A 179 18.97 -15.08 -0.69
C ARG A 179 20.10 -14.78 0.30
N CYS A 180 19.85 -13.94 1.31
CA CYS A 180 20.83 -13.49 2.29
C CYS A 180 20.29 -13.68 3.73
N PRO A 181 20.06 -14.93 4.20
CA PRO A 181 19.55 -15.16 5.55
C PRO A 181 20.52 -14.64 6.62
N GLY A 182 20.00 -14.01 7.67
CA GLY A 182 20.82 -13.37 8.72
C GLY A 182 21.48 -12.06 8.28
N ALA A 183 20.92 -11.38 7.28
CA ALA A 183 21.44 -10.10 6.77
C ALA A 183 21.17 -8.94 7.75
N LEU A 184 20.16 -9.06 8.61
CA LEU A 184 19.95 -8.13 9.73
C LEU A 184 20.93 -8.42 10.87
N PRO A 185 21.69 -7.42 11.38
CA PRO A 185 22.52 -7.62 12.56
C PRO A 185 21.68 -7.90 13.80
N GLU A 186 22.11 -8.87 14.60
CA GLU A 186 21.41 -9.27 15.81
C GLU A 186 21.71 -8.30 16.97
N GLY A 187 20.67 -7.79 17.63
CA GLY A 187 20.79 -7.02 18.87
C GLY A 187 21.36 -5.59 18.76
N GLN A 188 21.72 -5.12 17.55
CA GLN A 188 22.27 -3.78 17.32
C GLN A 188 22.04 -3.30 15.88
N ASN A 189 22.11 -1.98 15.64
CA ASN A 189 21.93 -1.41 14.30
C ASN A 189 23.26 -1.11 13.57
N ASN A 190 24.33 -0.88 14.33
CA ASN A 190 25.63 -0.40 13.81
C ASN A 190 26.75 -1.35 14.23
N PRO A 191 26.82 -2.58 13.71
CA PRO A 191 27.96 -3.45 13.93
C PRO A 191 29.23 -2.88 13.30
N GLN A 192 30.39 -3.19 13.88
CA GLN A 192 31.67 -2.83 13.27
C GLN A 192 31.83 -3.49 11.89
N LYS A 193 31.29 -4.70 11.74
CA LYS A 193 31.23 -5.48 10.51
C LYS A 193 29.80 -5.97 10.31
N CYS A 194 29.08 -5.41 9.36
CA CYS A 194 27.73 -5.89 9.04
C CYS A 194 27.77 -7.31 8.50
N PRO A 195 26.70 -8.10 8.67
CA PRO A 195 26.50 -9.32 7.90
C PRO A 195 26.71 -9.07 6.41
N TYR A 196 27.31 -10.04 5.73
CA TYR A 196 27.64 -9.96 4.30
C TYR A 196 28.53 -8.76 3.91
N ASP A 197 29.26 -8.16 4.87
CA ASP A 197 30.12 -7.00 4.61
C ASP A 197 29.39 -5.78 4.03
N MET A 198 28.08 -5.68 4.30
CA MET A 198 27.22 -4.58 3.85
C MET A 198 27.49 -3.26 4.59
N TYR A 199 26.88 -2.19 4.10
CA TYR A 199 26.82 -0.89 4.77
C TYR A 199 25.50 -0.72 5.51
N ALA A 200 25.56 -0.30 6.78
CA ALA A 200 24.40 0.16 7.51
C ALA A 200 24.13 1.63 7.17
N GLU A 201 22.91 1.95 6.78
CA GLU A 201 22.46 3.30 6.44
C GLU A 201 21.12 3.56 7.13
N GLN A 202 20.97 4.71 7.80
CA GLN A 202 19.70 5.09 8.40
C GLN A 202 18.99 6.13 7.52
N LEU A 203 17.76 5.83 7.11
CA LEU A 203 16.84 6.80 6.56
C LEU A 203 15.96 7.34 7.69
N SER A 204 16.12 8.62 8.01
CA SER A 204 15.34 9.31 9.05
C SER A 204 14.21 10.12 8.40
N GLY A 205 12.97 9.70 8.58
CA GLY A 205 11.79 10.43 8.09
C GLY A 205 11.38 11.60 9.00
N THR A 206 11.79 11.57 10.27
CA THR A 206 11.46 12.60 11.27
C THR A 206 12.68 13.06 12.05
N ALA A 207 12.53 14.16 12.80
CA ALA A 207 13.54 14.59 13.76
C ALA A 207 13.82 13.48 14.81
N PHE A 208 15.08 13.31 15.21
CA PHE A 208 15.49 12.28 16.15
C PHE A 208 14.73 12.30 17.49
N THR A 209 14.31 13.49 17.93
CA THR A 209 13.60 13.72 19.19
C THR A 209 12.08 13.66 19.05
N ALA A 210 11.55 13.33 17.87
CA ALA A 210 10.12 13.12 17.69
C ALA A 210 9.62 12.06 18.70
N PRO A 211 8.46 12.28 19.35
CA PRO A 211 7.89 11.29 20.26
C PRO A 211 7.78 9.92 19.59
N ARG A 212 7.98 8.83 20.32
CA ARG A 212 8.06 7.48 19.75
C ARG A 212 6.91 7.12 18.80
N ALA A 213 5.69 7.54 19.11
CA ALA A 213 4.50 7.29 18.27
C ALA A 213 4.60 7.97 16.88
N HIS A 214 5.31 9.10 16.81
CA HIS A 214 5.49 9.90 15.60
C HIS A 214 6.87 9.71 14.95
N ASN A 215 7.84 9.15 15.68
CA ASN A 215 9.20 8.96 15.18
C ASN A 215 9.22 7.93 14.04
N LYS A 216 9.67 8.35 12.86
CA LYS A 216 9.82 7.51 11.66
C LYS A 216 11.29 7.39 11.27
N ARG A 217 11.78 6.15 11.23
CA ARG A 217 13.12 5.80 10.75
C ARG A 217 13.23 4.34 10.31
N SER A 218 14.09 4.10 9.33
CA SER A 218 14.48 2.75 8.88
C SER A 218 15.98 2.61 8.76
N TRP A 219 16.47 1.42 9.10
CA TRP A 219 17.83 0.99 8.87
C TRP A 219 17.87 0.09 7.64
N LEU A 220 18.74 0.43 6.70
CA LEU A 220 18.97 -0.25 5.45
C LEU A 220 20.36 -0.90 5.51
N TYR A 221 20.43 -2.19 5.22
CA TYR A 221 21.69 -2.92 5.06
C TYR A 221 21.88 -3.18 3.58
N ARG A 222 22.78 -2.39 2.98
CA ARG A 222 22.90 -2.23 1.53
C ARG A 222 24.30 -2.50 1.03
N ILE A 223 24.42 -2.88 -0.23
CA ILE A 223 25.70 -3.26 -0.86
C ILE A 223 26.61 -2.04 -1.02
N ARG A 224 26.07 -0.89 -1.42
CA ARG A 224 26.79 0.38 -1.58
C ARG A 224 26.01 1.50 -0.90
N PRO A 225 26.65 2.40 -0.13
CA PRO A 225 25.94 3.48 0.56
C PRO A 225 25.42 4.52 -0.43
N SER A 226 24.29 5.15 -0.10
CA SER A 226 23.60 6.13 -0.96
C SER A 226 24.45 7.34 -1.34
N VAL A 227 25.50 7.64 -0.59
CA VAL A 227 26.41 8.77 -0.83
C VAL A 227 27.26 8.62 -2.10
N LEU A 228 27.30 7.42 -2.70
CA LEU A 228 28.10 7.13 -3.90
C LEU A 228 27.39 7.55 -5.20
N HIS A 229 27.34 8.86 -5.46
CA HIS A 229 26.83 9.42 -6.70
C HIS A 229 27.68 10.63 -7.15
N THR A 230 27.56 11.03 -8.42
CA THR A 230 28.14 12.29 -8.91
C THR A 230 27.37 13.50 -8.38
N PRO A 231 27.94 14.72 -8.41
CA PRO A 231 27.18 15.93 -8.07
C PRO A 231 25.88 16.06 -8.88
N PHE A 232 24.80 16.46 -8.21
CA PHE A 232 23.51 16.74 -8.85
C PHE A 232 23.60 17.98 -9.76
N LYS A 233 22.95 17.90 -10.93
CA LYS A 233 22.84 18.99 -11.89
C LYS A 233 21.36 19.29 -12.17
N PRO A 234 20.97 20.56 -12.33
CA PRO A 234 19.59 20.90 -12.64
C PRO A 234 19.16 20.29 -13.98
N ILE A 235 17.91 19.81 -14.05
CA ILE A 235 17.28 19.34 -15.27
C ILE A 235 15.96 20.10 -15.50
N ASN A 236 15.32 19.88 -16.65
CA ASN A 236 14.02 20.50 -16.93
C ASN A 236 12.94 19.94 -15.99
N ASN A 237 12.13 20.83 -15.41
CA ASN A 237 10.99 20.49 -14.57
C ASN A 237 9.79 19.91 -15.34
N GLY A 238 9.76 20.03 -16.68
CA GLY A 238 8.56 19.72 -17.46
C GLY A 238 7.38 20.59 -17.01
N ASN A 239 6.25 19.96 -16.72
CA ASN A 239 5.04 20.63 -16.24
C ASN A 239 4.95 20.73 -14.71
N MET A 240 5.98 20.29 -13.98
CA MET A 240 6.00 20.42 -12.52
C MET A 240 6.35 21.85 -12.09
N THR A 241 5.55 22.40 -11.18
CA THR A 241 5.80 23.72 -10.61
C THR A 241 5.24 23.84 -9.20
N ASN A 242 5.88 24.68 -8.39
CA ASN A 242 5.41 25.14 -7.09
C ASN A 242 5.27 26.66 -7.02
N ASN A 243 5.26 27.33 -8.18
CA ASN A 243 5.08 28.77 -8.27
C ASN A 243 3.59 29.11 -8.36
N TRP A 244 2.94 29.20 -7.21
CA TRP A 244 1.50 29.46 -7.09
C TRP A 244 1.10 30.87 -7.54
N ASP A 245 2.06 31.80 -7.57
CA ASP A 245 1.85 33.18 -8.03
C ASP A 245 1.99 33.35 -9.56
N SER A 246 2.37 32.28 -10.28
CA SER A 246 2.58 32.34 -11.74
C SER A 246 1.31 32.43 -12.57
N TRP A 247 0.16 32.12 -11.97
CA TRP A 247 -1.14 32.11 -12.64
C TRP A 247 -2.17 32.89 -11.81
N PRO A 248 -3.05 33.71 -12.43
CA PRO A 248 -4.02 34.49 -11.67
C PRO A 248 -5.00 33.60 -10.90
N PRO A 249 -5.45 34.04 -9.70
CA PRO A 249 -6.49 33.34 -8.96
C PRO A 249 -7.80 33.21 -9.75
N ASN A 250 -8.45 32.05 -9.64
CA ASN A 250 -9.76 31.77 -10.25
C ASN A 250 -10.70 31.15 -9.19
N PRO A 251 -11.72 31.88 -8.71
CA PRO A 251 -12.63 31.39 -7.67
C PRO A 251 -13.78 30.53 -8.22
N ASN A 252 -13.89 30.39 -9.55
CA ASN A 252 -14.99 29.66 -10.17
C ASN A 252 -14.92 28.16 -9.83
N GLN A 253 -16.06 27.48 -9.91
CA GLN A 253 -16.10 26.02 -9.88
C GLN A 253 -15.40 25.49 -11.13
N LEU A 254 -14.45 24.58 -10.97
CA LEU A 254 -13.71 24.01 -12.09
C LEU A 254 -13.98 22.52 -12.22
N ARG A 255 -14.10 22.06 -13.46
CA ARG A 255 -14.19 20.64 -13.81
C ARG A 255 -13.29 20.39 -15.00
N TRP A 256 -12.46 19.37 -14.89
CA TRP A 256 -11.64 18.85 -15.97
C TRP A 256 -12.25 17.58 -16.53
N ARG A 257 -12.35 17.51 -17.86
CA ARG A 257 -12.49 16.25 -18.60
C ARG A 257 -11.28 15.35 -18.34
N PRO A 258 -11.33 14.04 -18.66
CA PRO A 258 -10.18 13.17 -18.48
C PRO A 258 -8.90 13.75 -19.10
N PHE A 259 -7.82 13.78 -18.30
CA PHE A 259 -6.51 14.27 -18.76
C PHE A 259 -5.95 13.37 -19.86
N ASP A 260 -5.24 13.96 -20.82
CA ASP A 260 -4.73 13.20 -21.96
C ASP A 260 -3.69 12.18 -21.52
N MET A 261 -3.72 11.04 -22.22
CA MET A 261 -2.65 10.05 -22.19
C MET A 261 -1.66 10.36 -23.31
N PRO A 262 -0.37 10.00 -23.16
CA PRO A 262 0.50 9.90 -24.31
C PRO A 262 -0.13 8.94 -25.33
N GLY A 263 -0.41 9.43 -26.54
CA GLY A 263 -1.06 8.64 -27.59
C GLY A 263 -0.14 7.55 -28.19
N GLU A 264 -0.72 6.68 -29.00
CA GLU A 264 0.06 5.72 -29.81
C GLU A 264 1.01 6.49 -30.75
N GLY A 265 2.29 6.09 -30.77
CA GLY A 265 3.33 6.77 -31.56
C GLY A 265 3.83 8.11 -30.98
N ALA A 266 3.35 8.51 -29.79
CA ALA A 266 3.91 9.65 -29.06
C ALA A 266 5.35 9.34 -28.58
N ALA A 267 6.09 10.39 -28.25
CA ALA A 267 7.39 10.24 -27.59
C ALA A 267 7.26 9.41 -26.31
N GLU A 268 8.33 8.69 -25.97
CA GLU A 268 8.39 7.98 -24.69
C GLU A 268 8.43 8.98 -23.53
N VAL A 269 7.50 8.78 -22.60
CA VAL A 269 7.32 9.59 -21.39
C VAL A 269 7.24 8.64 -20.22
N ASP A 270 8.21 8.73 -19.31
CA ASP A 270 8.19 7.99 -18.05
C ASP A 270 7.28 8.65 -16.99
N PHE A 271 7.14 8.02 -15.82
CA PHE A 271 6.34 8.54 -14.72
C PHE A 271 6.73 9.97 -14.28
N VAL A 272 8.02 10.26 -14.13
CA VAL A 272 8.54 11.56 -13.66
C VAL A 272 8.32 12.64 -14.73
N GLN A 273 8.62 12.31 -15.99
CA GLN A 273 8.41 13.21 -17.12
C GLN A 273 6.91 13.49 -17.36
N GLY A 274 6.06 12.51 -17.03
CA GLY A 274 4.61 12.59 -17.14
C GLY A 274 3.92 13.36 -16.00
N LEU A 275 4.66 13.80 -14.97
CA LEU A 275 4.09 14.59 -13.87
C LEU A 275 3.76 16.01 -14.33
N SER A 276 2.50 16.39 -14.15
CA SER A 276 1.99 17.73 -14.42
C SER A 276 1.22 18.26 -13.22
N THR A 277 1.67 19.39 -12.66
CA THR A 277 1.04 19.98 -11.47
C THR A 277 -0.24 20.72 -11.87
N VAL A 278 -1.39 20.33 -11.31
CA VAL A 278 -2.69 20.99 -11.57
C VAL A 278 -2.86 22.22 -10.69
N CYS A 279 -2.67 22.02 -9.38
CA CYS A 279 -2.85 23.06 -8.37
C CYS A 279 -2.04 22.74 -7.12
N GLY A 280 -1.90 23.71 -6.24
CA GLY A 280 -1.21 23.55 -4.97
C GLY A 280 -1.24 24.83 -4.14
N ALA A 281 -0.69 24.76 -2.94
CA ALA A 281 -0.55 25.89 -2.03
C ALA A 281 0.61 25.66 -1.06
N GLY A 282 1.09 26.75 -0.45
CA GLY A 282 2.19 26.73 0.53
C GLY A 282 3.57 26.95 -0.10
N ASP A 283 4.63 26.56 0.60
CA ASP A 283 6.02 26.74 0.14
C ASP A 283 6.87 25.54 0.56
N THR A 284 7.44 24.86 -0.44
CA THR A 284 8.34 23.71 -0.26
C THR A 284 9.56 24.04 0.60
N ARG A 285 10.05 25.30 0.60
CA ARG A 285 11.22 25.69 1.40
C ARG A 285 10.89 25.81 2.88
N SER A 286 9.69 26.32 3.18
CA SER A 286 9.14 26.35 4.54
C SER A 286 8.62 24.99 5.03
N ARG A 287 8.57 23.97 4.14
CA ARG A 287 7.98 22.64 4.41
C ARG A 287 6.54 22.74 4.91
N HIS A 288 5.74 23.52 4.20
CA HIS A 288 4.33 23.69 4.50
C HIS A 288 3.51 23.76 3.22
N GLY A 289 2.47 22.95 3.09
CA GLY A 289 1.57 22.95 1.94
C GLY A 289 1.35 21.60 1.30
N ALA A 290 0.66 21.64 0.16
CA ALA A 290 0.37 20.49 -0.66
C ALA A 290 0.34 20.87 -2.15
N ALA A 291 0.60 19.88 -3.00
CA ALA A 291 0.46 20.00 -4.46
C ALA A 291 -0.27 18.78 -5.01
N ILE A 292 -1.08 19.00 -6.04
CA ILE A 292 -1.83 17.95 -6.73
C ILE A 292 -1.32 17.85 -8.15
N HIS A 293 -0.88 16.66 -8.52
CA HIS A 293 -0.35 16.34 -9.84
C HIS A 293 -1.20 15.29 -10.52
N ILE A 294 -1.16 15.32 -11.85
CA ILE A 294 -1.56 14.19 -12.69
C ILE A 294 -0.28 13.59 -13.25
N TYR A 295 -0.17 12.26 -13.24
CA TYR A 295 0.84 11.58 -14.04
C TYR A 295 0.16 10.98 -15.28
N ALA A 296 0.83 11.09 -16.43
CA ALA A 296 0.44 10.40 -17.65
C ALA A 296 1.71 9.97 -18.40
N CYS A 297 1.94 8.65 -18.48
CA CYS A 297 3.16 8.05 -19.00
C CYS A 297 2.86 6.86 -19.90
N ASN A 298 3.84 6.46 -20.74
CA ASN A 298 3.75 5.31 -21.64
C ASN A 298 5.03 4.45 -21.65
N SER A 299 6.08 4.86 -20.94
CA SER A 299 7.36 4.14 -20.87
C SER A 299 7.80 3.92 -19.43
N SER A 300 8.51 2.83 -19.20
CA SER A 300 9.03 2.46 -17.88
C SER A 300 10.24 3.31 -17.49
N MET A 301 10.49 3.40 -16.18
CA MET A 301 11.69 4.06 -15.66
C MET A 301 12.95 3.17 -15.78
N SER A 302 13.48 3.04 -17.00
CA SER A 302 14.71 2.28 -17.27
C SER A 302 15.98 3.02 -16.85
N GLU A 303 16.84 2.35 -16.07
CA GLU A 303 18.11 2.89 -15.50
C GLU A 303 18.00 4.27 -14.86
N LYS A 304 16.84 4.56 -14.27
CA LYS A 304 16.59 5.81 -13.55
C LYS A 304 15.67 5.60 -12.35
N SER A 305 15.98 6.31 -11.28
CA SER A 305 15.17 6.38 -10.06
C SER A 305 14.80 7.82 -9.80
N PHE A 306 13.77 8.00 -8.98
CA PHE A 306 13.35 9.28 -8.47
C PHE A 306 13.25 9.22 -6.95
N TYR A 307 13.65 10.30 -6.28
CA TYR A 307 13.26 10.54 -4.89
C TYR A 307 12.79 11.98 -4.72
N ASN A 308 11.83 12.16 -3.82
CA ASN A 308 11.29 13.47 -3.49
C ASN A 308 11.87 13.96 -2.17
N SER A 309 12.63 15.05 -2.22
CA SER A 309 13.17 15.70 -1.01
C SER A 309 12.18 16.67 -0.37
N ASP A 310 11.05 16.98 -1.02
CA ASP A 310 10.13 18.01 -0.55
C ASP A 310 8.99 17.46 0.30
N GLY A 311 8.63 16.19 0.12
CA GLY A 311 7.44 15.63 0.77
C GLY A 311 7.12 14.19 0.42
N ASP A 312 6.00 13.72 0.95
CA ASP A 312 5.43 12.39 0.69
C ASP A 312 4.53 12.45 -0.55
N PHE A 313 4.57 11.40 -1.38
CA PHE A 313 3.60 11.19 -2.46
C PHE A 313 2.58 10.13 -2.07
N LEU A 314 1.29 10.48 -2.14
CA LEU A 314 0.18 9.54 -2.22
C LEU A 314 -0.24 9.42 -3.69
N ILE A 315 -0.05 8.23 -4.27
CA ILE A 315 -0.29 7.93 -5.68
C ILE A 315 -1.59 7.12 -5.79
N VAL A 316 -2.48 7.59 -6.66
CA VAL A 316 -3.79 6.99 -6.94
C VAL A 316 -3.88 6.60 -8.42
N PRO A 317 -3.54 5.35 -8.79
CA PRO A 317 -3.70 4.88 -10.16
C PRO A 317 -5.15 4.89 -10.61
N GLN A 318 -5.38 5.37 -11.83
CA GLN A 318 -6.69 5.40 -12.46
C GLN A 318 -6.74 4.44 -13.65
N GLN A 319 -5.72 4.46 -14.49
CA GLN A 319 -5.55 3.58 -15.64
C GLN A 319 -4.10 3.07 -15.70
N GLY A 320 -3.95 1.77 -15.98
CA GLY A 320 -2.66 1.10 -15.99
C GLY A 320 -2.22 0.69 -14.58
N GLU A 321 -1.70 -0.53 -14.47
CA GLU A 321 -1.02 -1.00 -13.26
C GLU A 321 0.38 -0.39 -13.17
N LEU A 322 0.84 -0.12 -11.94
CA LEU A 322 2.19 0.37 -11.68
C LEU A 322 2.98 -0.69 -10.93
N LEU A 323 4.08 -1.17 -11.50
CA LEU A 323 5.07 -1.94 -10.77
C LEU A 323 6.15 -0.97 -10.25
N ILE A 324 6.17 -0.77 -8.93
CA ILE A 324 7.03 0.22 -8.28
C ILE A 324 8.18 -0.49 -7.57
N TYR A 325 9.41 -0.21 -7.99
CA TYR A 325 10.61 -0.66 -7.30
C TYR A 325 11.00 0.42 -6.31
N THR A 326 11.32 0.03 -5.08
CA THR A 326 11.78 0.92 -4.02
C THR A 326 13.02 0.33 -3.36
N GLU A 327 13.73 1.13 -2.57
CA GLU A 327 14.81 0.64 -1.69
C GLU A 327 14.32 -0.42 -0.68
N PHE A 328 13.01 -0.57 -0.47
CA PHE A 328 12.43 -1.50 0.49
C PHE A 328 11.90 -2.78 -0.17
N GLY A 329 11.92 -2.86 -1.50
CA GLY A 329 11.37 -3.95 -2.30
C GLY A 329 10.35 -3.48 -3.34
N LYS A 330 9.58 -4.42 -3.88
CA LYS A 330 8.67 -4.20 -5.03
C LYS A 330 7.20 -4.14 -4.61
N MET A 331 6.44 -3.21 -5.19
CA MET A 331 4.99 -3.14 -5.04
C MET A 331 4.31 -3.08 -6.40
N LEU A 332 3.45 -4.04 -6.71
CA LEU A 332 2.46 -3.86 -7.78
C LEU A 332 1.29 -3.04 -7.23
N VAL A 333 0.79 -2.03 -7.94
CA VAL A 333 -0.31 -1.16 -7.52
C VAL A 333 -1.29 -1.02 -8.67
N ASN A 334 -2.49 -1.57 -8.50
CA ASN A 334 -3.55 -1.53 -9.49
C ASN A 334 -4.44 -0.28 -9.35
N PRO A 335 -5.20 0.11 -10.39
CA PRO A 335 -6.32 1.01 -10.19
C PRO A 335 -7.25 0.50 -9.08
N ASN A 336 -7.74 1.42 -8.25
CA ASN A 336 -8.49 1.15 -7.02
C ASN A 336 -7.66 0.67 -5.82
N GLU A 337 -6.34 0.58 -5.98
CA GLU A 337 -5.39 0.61 -4.88
C GLU A 337 -4.74 2.00 -4.81
N ILE A 338 -4.15 2.34 -3.68
CA ILE A 338 -3.26 3.50 -3.52
C ILE A 338 -1.89 3.03 -3.06
N CYS A 339 -0.87 3.86 -3.26
CA CYS A 339 0.38 3.68 -2.55
C CYS A 339 0.94 5.01 -2.05
N VAL A 340 1.77 4.93 -1.01
CA VAL A 340 2.51 6.07 -0.47
C VAL A 340 4.00 5.78 -0.55
N ILE A 341 4.72 6.71 -1.18
CA ILE A 341 6.18 6.78 -1.17
C ILE A 341 6.57 8.01 -0.36
N GLN A 342 7.22 7.77 0.78
CA GLN A 342 7.54 8.83 1.72
C GLN A 342 8.82 9.58 1.30
N GLN A 343 8.98 10.79 1.82
CA GLN A 343 10.08 11.71 1.55
C GLN A 343 11.45 11.02 1.59
N GLY A 344 12.25 11.22 0.55
CA GLY A 344 13.63 10.74 0.46
C GLY A 344 13.81 9.30 -0.05
N MET A 345 12.73 8.50 -0.14
CA MET A 345 12.83 7.12 -0.65
C MET A 345 13.04 7.12 -2.17
N LYS A 346 14.03 6.37 -2.66
CA LYS A 346 14.24 6.18 -4.10
C LYS A 346 13.27 5.14 -4.65
N PHE A 347 12.67 5.44 -5.79
CA PHE A 347 11.78 4.53 -6.50
C PHE A 347 11.83 4.68 -8.02
N SER A 348 11.41 3.62 -8.72
CA SER A 348 11.23 3.55 -10.17
C SER A 348 9.87 2.96 -10.46
N VAL A 349 9.19 3.50 -11.46
CA VAL A 349 7.87 3.02 -11.89
C VAL A 349 7.99 2.32 -13.24
N PHE A 350 7.52 1.08 -13.29
CA PHE A 350 7.42 0.27 -14.50
C PHE A 350 5.96 0.12 -14.89
N VAL A 351 5.69 0.23 -16.20
CA VAL A 351 4.34 0.22 -16.79
C VAL A 351 4.31 -0.71 -18.00
N ASN A 352 3.17 -1.37 -18.21
CA ASN A 352 2.92 -2.28 -19.34
C ASN A 352 2.18 -1.59 -20.51
N GLY A 353 2.21 -0.26 -20.55
CA GLY A 353 1.54 0.56 -21.57
C GLY A 353 1.15 1.93 -21.01
N PRO A 354 0.34 2.71 -21.76
CA PRO A 354 -0.13 4.01 -21.32
C PRO A 354 -0.82 3.93 -19.94
N SER A 355 -0.29 4.67 -18.96
CA SER A 355 -0.78 4.73 -17.58
C SER A 355 -1.04 6.17 -17.12
N ARG A 356 -2.10 6.37 -16.32
CA ARG A 356 -2.47 7.67 -15.73
C ARG A 356 -3.08 7.53 -14.35
N GLY A 357 -2.88 8.56 -13.54
CA GLY A 357 -3.52 8.68 -12.25
C GLY A 357 -3.18 10.02 -11.61
N TYR A 358 -3.44 10.08 -10.31
CA TYR A 358 -3.34 11.29 -9.51
C TYR A 358 -2.23 11.14 -8.48
N VAL A 359 -1.59 12.25 -8.11
CA VAL A 359 -0.63 12.29 -7.00
C VAL A 359 -0.98 13.47 -6.10
N LEU A 360 -1.19 13.18 -4.82
CA LEU A 360 -1.19 14.19 -3.77
C LEU A 360 0.20 14.23 -3.13
N GLU A 361 0.84 15.39 -3.19
CA GLU A 361 2.11 15.67 -2.54
C GLU A 361 1.87 16.55 -1.32
N VAL A 362 2.40 16.18 -0.15
CA VAL A 362 2.31 16.99 1.09
C VAL A 362 3.71 17.35 1.59
N PHE A 363 3.90 18.61 2.00
CA PHE A 363 5.21 19.14 2.42
C PHE A 363 5.42 19.16 3.95
N ASP A 364 4.33 19.11 4.73
CA ASP A 364 4.34 19.22 6.20
C ASP A 364 4.91 17.95 6.88
N GLY A 365 4.03 16.97 7.09
CA GLY A 365 4.33 15.72 7.77
C GLY A 365 4.03 14.51 6.89
N HIS A 366 3.86 13.36 7.53
CA HIS A 366 3.53 12.11 6.84
C HIS A 366 2.04 11.82 6.92
N PHE A 367 1.53 11.05 5.95
CA PHE A 367 0.18 10.51 6.03
C PHE A 367 0.03 9.58 7.24
N THR A 368 -1.09 9.71 7.93
CA THR A 368 -1.49 8.92 9.10
C THR A 368 -2.94 8.45 8.95
N LEU A 369 -3.33 7.43 9.71
CA LEU A 369 -4.74 7.07 9.84
C LEU A 369 -5.47 8.16 10.66
N PRO A 370 -6.72 8.49 10.32
CA PRO A 370 -7.49 9.46 11.09
C PRO A 370 -7.79 8.92 12.50
N ASP A 371 -7.87 9.84 13.47
CA ASP A 371 -8.44 9.51 14.77
C ASP A 371 -9.90 9.09 14.59
N LEU A 372 -10.25 7.89 15.07
CA LEU A 372 -11.57 7.29 14.85
C LEU A 372 -12.67 7.93 15.71
N GLY A 373 -12.31 8.65 16.77
CA GLY A 373 -13.27 9.26 17.69
C GLY A 373 -14.33 8.24 18.16
N PRO A 374 -15.64 8.57 18.07
CA PRO A 374 -16.73 7.66 18.46
C PRO A 374 -16.84 6.37 17.65
N ILE A 375 -16.20 6.23 16.48
CA ILE A 375 -16.14 4.96 15.74
C ILE A 375 -15.43 3.89 16.57
N GLY A 376 -14.49 4.31 17.42
CA GLY A 376 -13.84 3.45 18.42
C GLY A 376 -12.51 2.90 17.94
N ALA A 377 -12.34 1.58 18.00
CA ALA A 377 -11.04 0.92 17.78
C ALA A 377 -10.92 0.21 16.42
N ASN A 378 -11.98 0.18 15.60
CA ASN A 378 -12.01 -0.50 14.30
C ASN A 378 -12.98 0.22 13.36
N GLY A 379 -12.68 0.23 12.06
CA GLY A 379 -13.48 0.92 11.05
C GLY A 379 -12.61 1.72 10.09
N LEU A 380 -13.21 2.24 9.01
CA LEU A 380 -12.51 2.96 7.95
C LEU A 380 -11.41 2.10 7.32
N ALA A 381 -10.21 2.65 7.14
CA ALA A 381 -9.04 1.92 6.66
C ALA A 381 -8.37 1.15 7.81
N ASN A 382 -8.70 -0.13 7.97
CA ASN A 382 -8.11 -0.93 9.05
C ASN A 382 -6.59 -1.09 8.87
N PRO A 383 -5.76 -0.90 9.92
CA PRO A 383 -4.30 -0.92 9.82
C PRO A 383 -3.72 -2.19 9.20
N ARG A 384 -4.38 -3.34 9.41
CA ARG A 384 -3.95 -4.66 8.89
C ARG A 384 -3.92 -4.71 7.37
N ASP A 385 -4.74 -3.91 6.70
CA ASP A 385 -4.90 -4.02 5.25
C ASP A 385 -3.89 -3.15 4.46
N PHE A 386 -3.04 -2.40 5.16
CA PHE A 386 -1.87 -1.72 4.59
C PHE A 386 -0.71 -2.71 4.43
N LEU A 387 -0.17 -2.77 3.21
CA LEU A 387 0.84 -3.74 2.80
C LEU A 387 2.15 -3.04 2.45
N THR A 388 3.25 -3.56 2.97
CA THR A 388 4.63 -3.07 2.76
C THR A 388 5.46 -4.15 2.08
N PRO A 389 6.31 -3.81 1.10
CA PRO A 389 7.08 -4.80 0.36
C PRO A 389 8.07 -5.53 1.26
N MET A 390 8.36 -6.79 0.96
CA MET A 390 9.51 -7.49 1.56
C MET A 390 10.82 -7.03 0.91
N ALA A 391 11.92 -7.12 1.67
CA ALA A 391 13.25 -6.80 1.17
C ALA A 391 13.54 -7.56 -0.13
N TRP A 392 14.01 -6.82 -1.12
CA TRP A 392 14.48 -7.32 -2.40
C TRP A 392 15.59 -6.42 -2.88
N PHE A 393 16.62 -7.02 -3.47
CA PHE A 393 17.73 -6.27 -4.03
C PHE A 393 18.18 -6.80 -5.40
N GLU A 394 18.88 -5.94 -6.14
CA GLU A 394 19.69 -6.27 -7.29
C GLU A 394 21.11 -5.75 -7.10
N ASP A 395 22.11 -6.57 -7.45
CA ASP A 395 23.50 -6.15 -7.54
C ASP A 395 23.94 -6.27 -9.00
N ARG A 396 23.86 -5.16 -9.71
CA ARG A 396 24.27 -5.09 -11.11
C ARG A 396 25.03 -3.80 -11.38
N PRO A 397 26.17 -3.87 -12.08
CA PRO A 397 26.77 -2.67 -12.67
C PRO A 397 25.77 -2.03 -13.62
N SER A 398 25.55 -0.73 -13.48
CA SER A 398 24.66 0.01 -14.36
C SER A 398 25.01 1.49 -14.36
N ASP A 399 24.93 2.13 -15.52
CA ASP A 399 24.97 3.58 -15.62
C ASP A 399 23.60 4.14 -15.29
N TYR A 400 23.41 4.44 -14.00
CA TYR A 400 22.11 4.71 -13.42
C TYR A 400 21.95 6.20 -13.12
N THR A 401 20.79 6.77 -13.46
CA THR A 401 20.45 8.17 -13.21
C THR A 401 19.53 8.30 -11.98
N MET A 402 19.95 9.05 -10.98
CA MET A 402 19.12 9.41 -9.83
C MET A 402 18.54 10.80 -10.04
N ILE A 403 17.21 10.89 -10.17
CA ILE A 403 16.48 12.14 -10.22
C ILE A 403 16.06 12.53 -8.80
N SER A 404 16.32 13.77 -8.41
CA SER A 404 15.88 14.35 -7.15
C SER A 404 14.93 15.50 -7.42
N LYS A 405 13.76 15.51 -6.77
CA LYS A 405 12.98 16.73 -6.59
C LYS A 405 13.44 17.42 -5.30
N PHE A 406 13.91 18.66 -5.40
CA PHE A 406 14.38 19.46 -4.29
C PHE A 406 13.95 20.92 -4.46
N GLN A 407 13.23 21.45 -3.47
CA GLN A 407 12.63 22.78 -3.44
C GLN A 407 11.80 23.11 -4.68
N GLY A 408 11.03 22.13 -5.16
CA GLY A 408 10.18 22.22 -6.35
C GLY A 408 10.94 22.17 -7.69
N LYS A 409 12.25 21.90 -7.68
CA LYS A 409 13.09 21.76 -8.88
C LYS A 409 13.62 20.34 -9.04
N LEU A 410 13.79 19.92 -10.28
CA LEU A 410 14.36 18.62 -10.63
C LEU A 410 15.87 18.72 -10.84
N PHE A 411 16.59 17.74 -10.31
CA PHE A 411 18.03 17.56 -10.49
C PHE A 411 18.34 16.10 -10.84
N ALA A 412 19.45 15.86 -11.52
CA ALA A 412 19.93 14.52 -11.84
C ALA A 412 21.39 14.33 -11.40
N ALA A 413 21.70 13.14 -10.88
CA ALA A 413 23.04 12.65 -10.60
C ALA A 413 23.23 11.26 -11.22
N GLY A 414 24.47 10.92 -11.60
CA GLY A 414 24.82 9.58 -12.09
C GLY A 414 25.45 8.72 -10.99
N GLN A 415 25.26 7.41 -11.10
CA GLN A 415 25.97 6.39 -10.31
C GLN A 415 26.23 5.14 -11.17
N ARG A 416 27.15 4.28 -10.74
CA ARG A 416 27.60 3.08 -11.50
C ARG A 416 26.95 1.76 -11.04
N HIS A 417 25.82 1.84 -10.34
CA HIS A 417 25.10 0.69 -9.78
C HIS A 417 23.61 1.02 -9.65
N SER A 418 22.75 0.02 -9.49
CA SER A 418 21.35 0.25 -9.11
C SER A 418 21.23 0.76 -7.67
N PRO A 419 20.32 1.70 -7.35
CA PRO A 419 20.04 2.10 -5.97
C PRO A 419 19.22 1.07 -5.19
N TYR A 420 18.68 0.04 -5.86
CA TYR A 420 17.88 -1.02 -5.25
C TYR A 420 18.76 -2.17 -4.76
N ASP A 421 19.76 -1.84 -3.96
CA ASP A 421 20.81 -2.74 -3.49
C ASP A 421 20.72 -3.00 -1.96
N VAL A 422 19.52 -2.90 -1.40
CA VAL A 422 19.21 -3.11 0.03
C VAL A 422 18.79 -4.56 0.26
N ALA A 423 19.71 -5.40 0.75
CA ALA A 423 19.43 -6.82 0.96
C ALA A 423 18.61 -7.08 2.23
N ALA A 424 18.64 -6.18 3.21
CA ALA A 424 17.79 -6.27 4.39
C ALA A 424 17.49 -4.89 4.96
N TRP A 425 16.36 -4.76 5.64
CA TRP A 425 16.00 -3.53 6.34
C TRP A 425 15.09 -3.79 7.53
N HIS A 426 15.14 -2.89 8.52
CA HIS A 426 14.15 -2.86 9.60
C HIS A 426 13.78 -1.42 9.97
N GLY A 427 12.55 -1.19 10.39
CA GLY A 427 12.08 0.14 10.75
C GLY A 427 10.57 0.33 10.56
N ASN A 428 10.13 1.57 10.77
CA ASN A 428 8.74 2.00 10.64
C ASN A 428 8.56 3.15 9.63
N TYR A 429 9.58 3.38 8.79
CA TYR A 429 9.57 4.35 7.71
C TYR A 429 9.82 3.63 6.38
N HIS A 430 8.75 3.14 5.78
CA HIS A 430 8.78 2.29 4.60
C HIS A 430 7.62 2.67 3.67
N PRO A 431 7.68 2.36 2.37
CA PRO A 431 6.55 2.56 1.48
C PRO A 431 5.42 1.58 1.82
N TYR A 432 4.21 1.88 1.38
CA TYR A 432 3.07 1.00 1.57
C TYR A 432 2.02 1.19 0.48
N LYS A 433 1.18 0.17 0.30
CA LYS A 433 -0.02 0.20 -0.55
C LYS A 433 -1.25 -0.21 0.24
N TYR A 434 -2.42 0.19 -0.25
CA TYR A 434 -3.71 -0.13 0.35
C TYR A 434 -4.77 -0.31 -0.74
N ASP A 435 -5.62 -1.32 -0.57
CA ASP A 435 -6.72 -1.64 -1.47
C ASP A 435 -8.00 -0.97 -0.97
N LEU A 436 -8.57 -0.08 -1.79
CA LEU A 436 -9.74 0.72 -1.40
C LEU A 436 -11.01 -0.13 -1.25
N GLU A 437 -11.07 -1.36 -1.81
CA GLU A 437 -12.20 -2.27 -1.61
C GLU A 437 -12.28 -2.79 -0.16
N LYS A 438 -11.19 -2.70 0.60
CA LYS A 438 -11.12 -3.16 2.00
C LYS A 438 -11.59 -2.11 3.00
N PHE A 439 -11.94 -0.91 2.55
CA PHE A 439 -12.41 0.16 3.42
C PHE A 439 -13.73 -0.20 4.08
N MET A 440 -13.74 -0.22 5.42
CA MET A 440 -14.93 -0.49 6.21
C MET A 440 -15.76 0.79 6.31
N VAL A 441 -16.70 0.94 5.38
CA VAL A 441 -17.53 2.13 5.25
C VAL A 441 -18.41 2.33 6.48
N ILE A 442 -18.34 3.52 7.07
CA ILE A 442 -19.27 3.98 8.12
C ILE A 442 -20.17 5.08 7.53
N ASN A 443 -21.45 5.07 7.90
CA ASN A 443 -22.39 6.13 7.51
C ASN A 443 -23.61 6.15 8.45
N ALA A 444 -24.53 7.09 8.20
CA ALA A 444 -25.82 7.16 8.86
C ALA A 444 -26.67 5.92 8.55
N VAL A 445 -27.22 5.31 9.60
CA VAL A 445 -28.13 4.15 9.54
C VAL A 445 -29.55 4.50 9.98
N ALA A 446 -29.87 5.79 10.05
CA ALA A 446 -31.17 6.30 10.46
C ALA A 446 -31.67 7.41 9.51
N PHE A 447 -31.10 8.60 9.61
CA PHE A 447 -31.47 9.77 8.80
C PHE A 447 -30.25 10.70 8.63
N ASP A 448 -30.41 11.73 7.80
CA ASP A 448 -29.43 12.74 7.40
C ASP A 448 -28.22 12.22 6.61
N HIS A 449 -27.54 13.14 5.92
CA HIS A 449 -26.31 12.85 5.20
C HIS A 449 -25.11 13.17 6.10
N ALA A 450 -24.30 12.17 6.42
CA ALA A 450 -23.10 12.36 7.25
C ALA A 450 -22.03 13.16 6.50
N ASP A 451 -21.27 14.00 7.23
CA ASP A 451 -20.16 14.77 6.66
C ASP A 451 -19.14 13.83 5.96
N PRO A 452 -18.55 14.25 4.82
CA PRO A 452 -17.70 13.38 4.02
C PRO A 452 -16.38 12.97 4.71
N SER A 453 -15.97 13.66 5.77
CA SER A 453 -14.83 13.28 6.61
C SER A 453 -14.98 11.89 7.24
N ILE A 454 -16.20 11.35 7.31
CA ILE A 454 -16.45 9.96 7.71
C ILE A 454 -15.87 8.93 6.74
N PHE A 455 -15.42 9.36 5.55
CA PHE A 455 -14.78 8.52 4.54
C PHE A 455 -13.27 8.77 4.39
N THR A 456 -12.64 9.45 5.35
CA THR A 456 -11.17 9.65 5.33
C THR A 456 -10.42 8.32 5.42
N VAL A 457 -9.52 8.08 4.48
CA VAL A 457 -8.60 6.93 4.44
C VAL A 457 -7.28 7.30 5.11
N LEU A 458 -6.68 8.41 4.70
CA LEU A 458 -5.43 8.94 5.22
C LEU A 458 -5.52 10.46 5.40
N THR A 459 -4.85 10.98 6.41
CA THR A 459 -4.78 12.41 6.73
C THR A 459 -3.33 12.84 6.97
N CYS A 460 -2.97 14.03 6.51
CA CYS A 460 -1.73 14.72 6.90
C CYS A 460 -2.09 15.99 7.68
N GLN A 461 -1.60 16.08 8.93
CA GLN A 461 -1.96 17.18 9.82
C GLN A 461 -1.17 18.45 9.50
N SER A 462 -1.82 19.61 9.58
CA SER A 462 -1.12 20.90 9.59
C SER A 462 -0.63 21.24 11.00
N ASN A 463 0.07 22.36 11.15
CA ASN A 463 0.44 22.91 12.45
C ASN A 463 -0.76 23.41 13.29
N LYS A 464 -1.96 23.52 12.70
CA LYS A 464 -3.19 23.88 13.41
C LYS A 464 -3.91 22.59 13.86
N PRO A 465 -4.06 22.34 15.17
CA PRO A 465 -4.73 21.13 15.66
C PRO A 465 -6.14 20.95 15.09
N GLY A 466 -6.45 19.74 14.63
CA GLY A 466 -7.74 19.41 14.03
C GLY A 466 -7.97 19.99 12.63
N THR A 467 -6.92 20.50 11.98
CA THR A 467 -6.98 21.01 10.60
C THR A 467 -5.91 20.31 9.78
N ALA A 468 -6.33 19.47 8.84
CA ALA A 468 -5.42 18.73 7.97
C ALA A 468 -4.84 19.63 6.87
N ILE A 469 -3.56 19.48 6.57
CA ILE A 469 -3.00 20.08 5.34
C ILE A 469 -3.65 19.42 4.11
N ALA A 470 -3.88 18.11 4.21
CA ALA A 470 -4.65 17.37 3.24
C ALA A 470 -5.30 16.11 3.85
N ASP A 471 -6.56 15.88 3.53
CA ASP A 471 -7.29 14.62 3.76
C ASP A 471 -7.50 13.90 2.42
N PHE A 472 -7.19 12.61 2.39
CA PHE A 472 -7.57 11.70 1.32
C PHE A 472 -8.85 10.96 1.70
N VAL A 473 -9.94 11.35 1.06
CA VAL A 473 -11.31 10.88 1.31
C VAL A 473 -11.78 10.07 0.10
N ILE A 474 -12.53 8.99 0.30
CA ILE A 474 -13.10 8.19 -0.79
C ILE A 474 -14.62 8.20 -0.78
N PHE A 475 -15.24 7.87 -1.92
CA PHE A 475 -16.69 7.66 -2.02
C PHE A 475 -16.96 6.24 -2.55
N PRO A 476 -16.85 5.22 -1.69
CA PRO A 476 -16.85 3.82 -2.08
C PRO A 476 -18.28 3.28 -2.26
N PRO A 477 -18.42 2.07 -2.84
CA PRO A 477 -19.67 1.32 -2.85
C PRO A 477 -20.25 1.15 -1.44
N ARG A 478 -21.51 1.52 -1.23
CA ARG A 478 -22.12 1.53 0.12
C ARG A 478 -23.63 1.37 0.10
N TRP A 479 -24.20 1.10 1.27
CA TRP A 479 -25.65 1.11 1.48
C TRP A 479 -26.13 2.53 1.77
N SER A 480 -27.24 2.90 1.16
CA SER A 480 -27.98 4.13 1.42
C SER A 480 -29.36 3.76 1.99
N VAL A 481 -29.59 4.11 3.26
CA VAL A 481 -30.73 3.62 4.06
C VAL A 481 -31.45 4.73 4.82
N GLN A 482 -30.99 5.97 4.69
CA GLN A 482 -31.49 7.12 5.44
C GLN A 482 -32.98 7.37 5.12
N GLU A 483 -33.79 7.54 6.15
CA GLU A 483 -35.24 7.80 6.05
C GLU A 483 -35.55 9.30 6.07
N ARG A 484 -36.52 9.73 5.25
CA ARG A 484 -36.98 11.14 5.16
C ARG A 484 -35.81 12.12 4.94
N THR A 485 -34.83 11.71 4.15
CA THR A 485 -33.58 12.42 3.94
C THR A 485 -33.34 12.64 2.46
N PHE A 486 -32.89 13.84 2.11
CA PHE A 486 -32.25 14.10 0.83
C PHE A 486 -30.86 13.44 0.85
N ARG A 487 -30.74 12.27 0.22
CA ARG A 487 -29.57 11.38 0.32
C ARG A 487 -28.31 11.84 -0.41
N PRO A 488 -28.36 12.58 -1.53
CA PRO A 488 -27.15 13.14 -2.14
C PRO A 488 -26.43 14.10 -1.18
N PRO A 489 -25.16 14.46 -1.46
CA PRO A 489 -24.48 15.51 -0.72
C PRO A 489 -25.33 16.78 -0.63
N TYR A 490 -25.32 17.46 0.52
CA TYR A 490 -26.05 18.71 0.70
C TYR A 490 -25.41 19.86 -0.11
N TYR A 491 -26.18 20.91 -0.41
CA TYR A 491 -25.61 22.16 -0.92
C TYR A 491 -24.65 22.75 0.11
N HIS A 492 -23.45 23.10 -0.33
CA HIS A 492 -22.31 23.27 0.55
C HIS A 492 -21.42 24.47 0.16
N ARG A 493 -20.80 25.06 1.18
CA ARG A 493 -19.76 26.10 1.12
C ARG A 493 -18.78 25.78 2.24
N ASN A 494 -17.50 25.60 1.91
CA ASN A 494 -16.52 25.04 2.84
C ASN A 494 -15.36 26.02 3.09
N CYS A 495 -14.77 25.96 4.28
CA CYS A 495 -13.50 26.62 4.56
C CYS A 495 -12.29 25.89 3.96
N MET A 496 -12.47 24.64 3.56
CA MET A 496 -11.48 23.85 2.84
C MET A 496 -11.61 24.06 1.33
N SER A 497 -10.59 23.68 0.57
CA SER A 497 -10.67 23.50 -0.87
C SER A 497 -10.80 22.01 -1.21
N GLU A 498 -11.66 21.69 -2.17
CA GLU A 498 -12.06 20.31 -2.47
C GLU A 498 -11.66 19.93 -3.90
N PHE A 499 -10.60 19.12 -4.04
CA PHE A 499 -10.21 18.54 -5.33
C PHE A 499 -10.74 17.10 -5.43
N MET A 500 -11.70 16.88 -6.32
CA MET A 500 -12.31 15.57 -6.57
C MET A 500 -11.65 14.87 -7.77
N GLY A 501 -11.45 13.56 -7.66
CA GLY A 501 -11.07 12.68 -8.78
C GLY A 501 -11.97 11.45 -8.89
N LEU A 502 -11.86 10.72 -10.00
CA LEU A 502 -12.66 9.53 -10.28
C LEU A 502 -11.77 8.40 -10.83
N ILE A 503 -11.69 7.28 -10.11
CA ILE A 503 -10.88 6.12 -10.49
C ILE A 503 -11.63 5.26 -11.52
N LYS A 504 -12.86 4.86 -11.18
CA LYS A 504 -13.73 4.00 -11.99
C LYS A 504 -15.20 4.37 -11.79
N GLY A 505 -16.06 4.02 -12.76
CA GLY A 505 -17.51 4.18 -12.69
C GLY A 505 -18.02 5.60 -12.90
N LYS A 506 -19.11 5.97 -12.22
CA LYS A 506 -19.81 7.27 -12.29
C LYS A 506 -20.09 7.81 -10.89
N TYR A 507 -19.90 9.10 -10.67
CA TYR A 507 -20.15 9.74 -9.37
C TYR A 507 -21.61 10.18 -9.21
N GLU A 508 -22.22 9.89 -8.07
CA GLU A 508 -23.66 10.05 -7.84
C GLU A 508 -24.18 11.49 -7.96
N ALA A 509 -23.39 12.49 -7.56
CA ALA A 509 -23.82 13.88 -7.58
C ALA A 509 -23.64 14.56 -8.95
N LYS A 510 -23.09 13.85 -9.95
CA LYS A 510 -22.80 14.35 -11.30
C LYS A 510 -22.97 13.22 -12.33
N GLU A 511 -24.20 13.02 -12.82
CA GLU A 511 -24.49 11.93 -13.77
C GLU A 511 -23.75 12.10 -15.11
N GLU A 512 -23.50 13.34 -15.53
CA GLU A 512 -22.82 13.69 -16.78
C GLU A 512 -21.60 14.61 -16.58
N GLY A 513 -20.55 14.41 -17.39
CA GLY A 513 -19.38 15.29 -17.48
C GLY A 513 -18.22 15.02 -16.51
N PHE A 514 -18.42 14.28 -15.40
CA PHE A 514 -17.34 13.85 -14.51
C PHE A 514 -17.01 12.36 -14.75
N GLN A 515 -15.93 12.10 -15.48
CA GLN A 515 -15.55 10.77 -15.97
C GLN A 515 -14.23 10.27 -15.34
N PRO A 516 -13.97 8.95 -15.33
CA PRO A 516 -12.71 8.41 -14.84
C PRO A 516 -11.49 9.08 -15.48
N GLY A 517 -10.54 9.53 -14.65
CA GLY A 517 -9.38 10.31 -15.09
C GLY A 517 -9.62 11.82 -15.20
N GLY A 518 -10.86 12.30 -14.99
CA GLY A 518 -11.18 13.73 -14.87
C GLY A 518 -11.01 14.24 -13.44
N ALA A 519 -11.31 15.52 -13.22
CA ALA A 519 -11.21 16.15 -11.90
C ALA A 519 -12.25 17.27 -11.71
N SER A 520 -12.45 17.73 -10.48
CA SER A 520 -13.07 19.04 -10.22
C SER A 520 -12.46 19.71 -9.01
N LEU A 521 -12.44 21.05 -9.00
CA LEU A 521 -11.98 21.85 -7.88
C LEU A 521 -13.10 22.80 -7.47
N HIS A 522 -13.49 22.71 -6.21
CA HIS A 522 -14.31 23.71 -5.55
C HIS A 522 -13.43 24.49 -4.58
N SER A 523 -13.11 25.72 -4.97
CA SER A 523 -12.26 26.63 -4.18
C SER A 523 -12.93 27.03 -2.87
N MET A 524 -12.13 27.53 -1.93
CA MET A 524 -12.61 27.95 -0.61
C MET A 524 -13.85 28.85 -0.71
N MET A 525 -14.88 28.50 0.06
CA MET A 525 -16.19 29.17 0.16
C MET A 525 -17.03 29.21 -1.12
N THR A 526 -16.53 28.65 -2.25
CA THR A 526 -17.28 28.55 -3.49
C THR A 526 -18.47 27.62 -3.29
N PRO A 527 -19.72 28.08 -3.50
CA PRO A 527 -20.90 27.25 -3.36
C PRO A 527 -20.85 26.07 -4.33
N HIS A 528 -21.26 24.89 -3.88
CA HIS A 528 -21.38 23.70 -4.72
C HIS A 528 -22.47 22.79 -4.15
N GLY A 529 -22.76 21.69 -4.84
CA GLY A 529 -23.78 20.72 -4.43
C GLY A 529 -24.32 19.95 -5.64
N PRO A 530 -25.39 19.17 -5.46
CA PRO A 530 -26.02 18.42 -6.54
C PRO A 530 -26.52 19.32 -7.67
N ASP A 531 -26.45 18.81 -8.90
CA ASP A 531 -27.07 19.45 -10.05
C ASP A 531 -28.62 19.40 -9.99
N ALA A 532 -29.28 20.10 -10.92
CA ALA A 532 -30.73 20.20 -10.93
C ALA A 532 -31.43 18.84 -11.10
N THR A 533 -30.90 17.97 -11.97
CA THR A 533 -31.47 16.63 -12.21
C THR A 533 -31.38 15.76 -10.96
N CYS A 534 -30.21 15.75 -10.31
CA CYS A 534 -29.99 15.04 -9.06
C CYS A 534 -30.94 15.56 -7.96
N PHE A 535 -31.13 16.87 -7.85
CA PHE A 535 -32.06 17.46 -6.88
C PHE A 535 -33.50 16.99 -7.12
N GLU A 536 -34.01 17.08 -8.35
CA GLU A 536 -35.37 16.66 -8.68
C GLU A 536 -35.58 15.17 -8.44
N ASN A 537 -34.63 14.32 -8.85
CA ASN A 537 -34.73 12.87 -8.67
C ASN A 537 -34.74 12.51 -7.19
N ALA A 538 -33.78 13.01 -6.41
CA ALA A 538 -33.64 12.65 -5.00
C ALA A 538 -34.75 13.24 -4.11
N SER A 539 -35.35 14.37 -4.49
CA SER A 539 -36.46 14.96 -3.74
C SER A 539 -37.79 14.22 -3.91
N ASN A 540 -37.95 13.46 -5.00
CA ASN A 540 -39.22 12.82 -5.36
C ASN A 540 -39.16 11.28 -5.35
N ALA A 541 -37.97 10.68 -5.35
CA ALA A 541 -37.81 9.23 -5.36
C ALA A 541 -38.33 8.59 -4.05
N PRO A 542 -38.97 7.40 -4.13
CA PRO A 542 -39.35 6.67 -2.93
C PRO A 542 -38.11 6.14 -2.20
N LEU A 543 -37.94 6.54 -0.94
CA LEU A 543 -36.80 6.11 -0.14
C LEU A 543 -36.93 4.64 0.27
N LYS A 544 -35.98 3.82 -0.17
CA LYS A 544 -35.81 2.40 0.18
C LYS A 544 -34.34 2.11 0.44
N ALA A 545 -34.00 0.98 1.06
CA ALA A 545 -32.60 0.56 1.14
C ALA A 545 -32.07 0.29 -0.28
N GLU A 546 -30.95 0.91 -0.63
CA GLU A 546 -30.33 0.77 -1.95
C GLU A 546 -28.81 0.71 -1.86
N ARG A 547 -28.19 0.08 -2.86
CA ARG A 547 -26.75 0.11 -3.05
C ARG A 547 -26.40 1.27 -3.96
N ILE A 548 -25.45 2.11 -3.54
CA ILE A 548 -24.93 3.22 -4.31
C ILE A 548 -23.43 3.04 -4.56
N ALA A 549 -22.95 3.65 -5.64
CA ALA A 549 -21.55 3.61 -6.07
C ALA A 549 -21.00 2.19 -6.33
N ASP A 550 -21.84 1.16 -6.50
CA ASP A 550 -21.38 -0.16 -6.96
C ASP A 550 -20.71 -0.01 -8.34
N GLY A 551 -19.46 -0.47 -8.47
CA GLY A 551 -18.65 -0.27 -9.68
C GLY A 551 -18.00 1.13 -9.81
N THR A 552 -18.21 2.01 -8.84
CA THR A 552 -17.63 3.36 -8.78
C THR A 552 -16.60 3.47 -7.67
N MET A 553 -15.56 4.27 -7.90
CA MET A 553 -14.70 4.78 -6.84
C MET A 553 -14.29 6.22 -7.15
N ALA A 554 -14.97 7.19 -6.54
CA ALA A 554 -14.53 8.58 -6.53
C ALA A 554 -13.70 8.85 -5.27
N PHE A 555 -12.94 9.93 -5.28
CA PHE A 555 -12.17 10.37 -4.12
C PHE A 555 -12.04 11.89 -4.10
N MET A 556 -11.57 12.40 -2.98
CA MET A 556 -11.27 13.81 -2.78
C MET A 556 -9.93 13.98 -2.06
N PHE A 557 -9.14 14.93 -2.55
CA PHE A 557 -8.07 15.58 -1.80
C PHE A 557 -8.63 16.90 -1.29
N GLU A 558 -8.93 16.95 0.01
CA GLU A 558 -9.41 18.17 0.67
C GLU A 558 -8.25 18.85 1.38
N SER A 559 -8.06 20.16 1.21
CA SER A 559 -6.97 20.91 1.84
C SER A 559 -7.47 22.12 2.62
N CYS A 560 -6.86 22.39 3.78
CA CYS A 560 -7.13 23.61 4.54
C CYS A 560 -6.54 24.88 3.90
N LEU A 561 -5.78 24.74 2.81
CA LEU A 561 -5.21 25.86 2.07
C LEU A 561 -6.05 26.16 0.82
N SER A 562 -5.98 27.40 0.34
CA SER A 562 -6.61 27.80 -0.92
C SER A 562 -5.74 27.30 -2.07
N LEU A 563 -6.10 26.18 -2.68
CA LEU A 563 -5.34 25.60 -3.79
C LEU A 563 -5.36 26.55 -5.00
N ALA A 564 -4.19 27.08 -5.34
CA ALA A 564 -3.98 27.91 -6.53
C ALA A 564 -3.73 27.01 -7.75
N LEU A 565 -4.34 27.38 -8.87
CA LEU A 565 -4.13 26.70 -10.15
C LEU A 565 -2.76 27.02 -10.72
N THR A 566 -2.21 26.11 -11.50
CA THR A 566 -1.09 26.38 -12.39
C THR A 566 -1.60 26.77 -13.78
N GLU A 567 -0.75 27.41 -14.60
CA GLU A 567 -1.05 27.64 -16.02
C GLU A 567 -1.40 26.32 -16.74
N TRP A 568 -0.70 25.23 -16.41
CA TRP A 568 -0.97 23.95 -17.01
C TRP A 568 -2.35 23.40 -16.62
N GLY A 569 -2.68 23.46 -15.33
CA GLY A 569 -3.96 23.02 -14.79
C GLY A 569 -5.13 23.78 -15.40
N ASP A 570 -5.07 25.11 -15.48
CA ASP A 570 -6.20 25.91 -15.95
C ASP A 570 -6.30 26.01 -17.49
N LYS A 571 -5.16 26.06 -18.18
CA LYS A 571 -5.12 26.40 -19.62
C LYS A 571 -4.42 25.35 -20.48
N THR A 572 -3.17 25.00 -20.21
CA THR A 572 -2.36 24.19 -21.14
C THR A 572 -2.89 22.78 -21.33
N CYS A 573 -3.49 22.18 -20.30
CA CYS A 573 -4.09 20.84 -20.40
C CYS A 573 -5.32 20.79 -21.32
N GLN A 574 -5.97 21.93 -21.60
CA GLN A 574 -7.19 22.04 -22.41
C GLN A 574 -8.34 21.12 -21.95
N LYS A 575 -8.39 20.78 -20.66
CA LYS A 575 -9.41 19.90 -20.09
C LYS A 575 -10.50 20.62 -19.30
N VAL A 576 -10.32 21.89 -18.95
CA VAL A 576 -11.34 22.67 -18.25
C VAL A 576 -12.62 22.74 -19.08
N ASP A 577 -13.74 22.39 -18.46
CA ASP A 577 -15.08 22.49 -19.04
C ASP A 577 -15.68 23.87 -18.74
N PRO A 578 -15.77 24.77 -19.75
CA PRO A 578 -16.23 26.14 -19.53
C PRO A 578 -17.73 26.22 -19.16
N SER A 579 -18.50 25.17 -19.48
CA SER A 579 -19.94 25.10 -19.21
C SER A 579 -20.27 24.42 -17.88
N TYR A 580 -19.28 24.19 -17.00
CA TYR A 580 -19.53 23.46 -15.76
C TYR A 580 -20.60 24.14 -14.88
N TYR A 581 -20.60 25.47 -14.78
CA TYR A 581 -21.58 26.21 -13.99
C TYR A 581 -23.03 26.01 -14.46
N GLU A 582 -23.24 25.60 -15.71
CA GLU A 582 -24.58 25.44 -16.30
C GLU A 582 -25.37 24.32 -15.64
N VAL A 583 -24.72 23.33 -15.01
CA VAL A 583 -25.41 22.19 -14.37
C VAL A 583 -26.33 22.62 -13.21
N TRP A 584 -26.08 23.79 -12.61
CA TRP A 584 -26.90 24.35 -11.53
C TRP A 584 -27.90 25.42 -12.00
N GLN A 585 -27.74 25.98 -13.20
CA GLN A 585 -28.62 27.05 -13.71
C GLN A 585 -30.10 26.65 -13.81
N PRO A 586 -30.47 25.39 -14.08
CA PRO A 586 -31.88 24.99 -14.10
C PRO A 586 -32.58 24.95 -12.73
N LEU A 587 -31.86 25.08 -11.61
CA LEU A 587 -32.47 25.06 -10.27
C LEU A 587 -33.50 26.20 -10.10
N GLN A 588 -34.69 25.85 -9.62
CA GLN A 588 -35.83 26.77 -9.50
C GLN A 588 -36.14 27.15 -8.04
N LYS A 589 -36.74 28.33 -7.85
CA LYS A 589 -37.37 28.67 -6.57
C LYS A 589 -38.55 27.73 -6.30
N ARG A 590 -38.44 26.91 -5.25
CA ARG A 590 -39.50 25.99 -4.79
C ARG A 590 -40.30 26.50 -3.59
N PHE A 591 -39.85 27.59 -2.96
CA PHE A 591 -40.49 28.16 -1.78
C PHE A 591 -41.90 28.69 -2.10
N LYS A 592 -42.89 28.14 -1.39
CA LYS A 592 -44.30 28.56 -1.43
C LYS A 592 -44.63 29.24 -0.11
N ALA A 593 -44.70 30.57 -0.10
CA ALA A 593 -45.34 31.29 1.01
C ALA A 593 -46.86 31.11 0.89
N GLU A 594 -47.56 31.01 2.02
CA GLU A 594 -49.00 31.18 2.05
C GLU A 594 -49.34 32.65 1.73
N ASP A 595 -50.33 32.87 0.87
CA ASP A 595 -50.77 34.21 0.47
C ASP A 595 -51.12 35.04 1.72
N GLY A 596 -50.36 36.11 1.97
CA GLY A 596 -50.58 37.04 3.09
C GLY A 596 -49.43 37.17 4.08
N GLN A 597 -48.41 36.29 4.04
CA GLN A 597 -47.15 36.57 4.74
C GLN A 597 -46.30 37.53 3.90
N ALA A 598 -46.40 38.83 4.21
CA ALA A 598 -45.55 39.85 3.63
C ALA A 598 -44.08 39.43 3.78
N MET A 599 -43.42 39.13 2.66
CA MET A 599 -41.98 38.96 2.62
C MET A 599 -41.37 40.33 2.36
N ALA A 600 -40.58 40.79 3.33
CA ALA A 600 -39.94 42.11 3.39
C ALA A 600 -38.97 42.38 2.23
#